data_AF-A0A2M7NCG3-F1
#
_entry.id   AF-A0A2M7NCG3-F1
#
_cell.length_a   1.000
_cell.length_b   1.000
_cell.length_c   1.000
_cell.angle_alpha   90.00
_cell.angle_beta   90.00
_cell.angle_gamma   90.00
#
_symmetry.space_group_name_H-M   'P 1'
#
loop_
_entity.id
_entity.type
_entity.pdbx_description
1 polymer ?
#
loop_
_entity_poly.entity_id
_entity_poly.type
_entity_poly.pdbx_seq_one_letter_code
_entity_poly.pdbx_strand_id
1 'polypeptide(L)'
;IDATHCKNLFFRNHKGNKHYLVIFDCSKNLDIHSLEKILKQGKLSFASEQRMKKYLGLLPGSVSPFGLINDIKKEVHLFIDENLKNSKTISFHPNINTASLVITFNDFLKFIKNCGNLYEFIDLSEK
;
A
#
# COMPACT_ATOMS: atom_id res chain seq x y z
N ILE A 1 9.97 20.21 0.47
CA ILE A 1 8.50 20.02 0.41
C ILE A 1 8.13 19.24 1.66
N ASP A 2 7.24 19.77 2.49
CA ASP A 2 6.82 19.11 3.72
C ASP A 2 5.70 18.11 3.39
N ALA A 3 6.06 16.83 3.26
CA ALA A 3 5.17 15.75 2.87
C ALA A 3 5.44 14.50 3.70
N THR A 4 4.38 13.83 4.15
CA THR A 4 4.52 12.55 4.85
C THR A 4 5.04 11.50 3.86
N HIS A 5 6.20 10.91 4.17
CA HIS A 5 6.77 9.84 3.36
C HIS A 5 6.06 8.53 3.66
N CYS A 6 5.54 7.85 2.63
CA CYS A 6 4.82 6.59 2.80
C CYS A 6 5.68 5.39 2.38
N LYS A 7 5.57 4.29 3.13
CA LYS A 7 6.02 2.95 2.73
C LYS A 7 4.82 2.15 2.22
N ASN A 8 5.08 1.28 1.26
CA ASN A 8 4.09 0.37 0.70
C ASN A 8 4.61 -1.06 0.78
N LEU A 9 3.84 -1.96 1.36
CA LEU A 9 4.18 -3.38 1.43
C LEU A 9 3.12 -4.21 0.72
N PHE A 10 3.57 -5.11 -0.16
CA PHE A 10 2.68 -5.96 -0.93
C PHE A 10 2.69 -7.40 -0.37
N PHE A 11 1.55 -7.80 0.16
CA PHE A 11 1.36 -9.09 0.81
C PHE A 11 0.39 -9.99 0.03
N ARG A 12 0.40 -11.26 0.41
CA ARG A 12 -0.62 -12.24 0.07
C ARG A 12 -1.07 -12.97 1.33
N ASN A 13 -2.26 -13.55 1.27
CA ASN A 13 -2.66 -14.54 2.26
C ASN A 13 -1.91 -15.87 2.09
N HIS A 14 -2.00 -16.73 3.10
CA HIS A 14 -1.42 -18.07 3.10
C HIS A 14 -1.79 -18.89 1.84
N LYS A 15 -3.09 -18.87 1.45
CA LYS A 15 -3.60 -19.56 0.25
C LYS A 15 -3.06 -18.98 -1.07
N GLY A 16 -2.52 -17.76 -1.06
CA GLY A 16 -1.95 -17.08 -2.22
C GLY A 16 -2.98 -16.64 -3.28
N ASN A 17 -4.26 -16.58 -2.93
CA ASN A 17 -5.37 -16.19 -3.81
C ASN A 17 -5.94 -14.80 -3.49
N LYS A 18 -5.44 -14.14 -2.43
CA LYS A 18 -5.74 -12.75 -2.12
C LYS A 18 -4.46 -11.95 -1.96
N HIS A 19 -4.52 -10.68 -2.36
CA HIS A 19 -3.37 -9.77 -2.42
C HIS A 19 -3.72 -8.47 -1.70
N TYR A 20 -2.76 -7.97 -0.94
CA TYR A 20 -2.96 -6.83 -0.07
C TYR A 20 -1.86 -5.81 -0.27
N LEU A 21 -2.22 -4.54 -0.40
CA LEU A 21 -1.28 -3.43 -0.41
C LEU A 21 -1.46 -2.61 0.86
N VAL A 22 -0.47 -2.63 1.74
CA VAL A 22 -0.49 -1.91 3.02
C VAL A 22 0.32 -0.64 2.88
N ILE A 23 -0.29 0.50 3.21
CA ILE A 23 0.27 1.85 3.04
C ILE A 23 0.29 2.55 4.39
N PHE A 24 1.46 3.00 4.81
CA PHE A 24 1.66 3.61 6.13
C PHE A 24 2.83 4.60 6.12
N ASP A 25 2.96 5.40 7.17
CA ASP A 25 4.06 6.34 7.34
C ASP A 25 5.42 5.62 7.41
N CYS A 26 6.41 6.12 6.67
CA CYS A 26 7.77 5.60 6.59
C CYS A 26 8.49 5.56 7.96
N SER A 27 8.15 6.47 8.87
CA SER A 27 8.69 6.54 10.23
C SER A 27 8.23 5.39 11.13
N LYS A 28 7.11 4.73 10.80
CA LYS A 28 6.60 3.59 11.59
C LYS A 28 7.32 2.30 11.23
N ASN A 29 7.55 1.49 12.26
CA ASN A 29 7.94 0.10 12.09
C ASN A 29 6.70 -0.77 12.14
N LEU A 30 6.54 -1.62 11.13
CA LEU A 30 5.39 -2.49 11.03
C LEU A 30 5.77 -3.92 11.44
N ASP A 31 5.28 -4.37 12.59
CA ASP A 31 5.34 -5.78 12.97
C ASP A 31 4.28 -6.59 12.19
N ILE A 32 4.73 -7.59 11.45
CA ILE A 32 3.88 -8.43 10.61
C ILE A 32 2.88 -9.21 11.47
N HIS A 33 3.28 -9.69 12.66
CA HIS A 33 2.38 -10.46 13.52
C HIS A 33 1.23 -9.60 14.05
N SER A 34 1.52 -8.36 14.40
CA SER A 34 0.52 -7.37 14.80
C SER A 34 -0.38 -7.00 13.62
N LEU A 35 0.19 -6.80 12.42
CA LEU A 35 -0.58 -6.54 11.21
C LEU A 35 -1.56 -7.69 10.90
N GLU A 36 -1.12 -8.96 10.99
CA GLU A 36 -2.00 -10.12 10.78
C GLU A 36 -3.26 -10.09 11.66
N LYS A 37 -3.11 -9.69 12.93
CA LYS A 37 -4.23 -9.55 13.88
C LYS A 37 -5.16 -8.40 13.50
N ILE A 38 -4.60 -7.28 13.06
CA ILE A 38 -5.36 -6.08 12.65
C ILE A 38 -6.15 -6.36 11.37
N LEU A 39 -5.50 -6.93 10.34
CA LEU A 39 -6.15 -7.17 9.05
C LEU A 39 -7.20 -8.29 9.10
N LYS A 40 -7.09 -9.21 10.07
CA LYS A 40 -7.97 -10.39 10.21
C LYS A 40 -8.05 -11.24 8.94
N GLN A 41 -7.02 -11.19 8.08
CA GLN A 41 -6.94 -11.93 6.82
C GLN A 41 -6.20 -13.28 6.94
N GLY A 42 -5.89 -13.70 8.17
CA GLY A 42 -5.05 -14.86 8.47
C GLY A 42 -3.56 -14.56 8.26
N LYS A 43 -2.75 -15.63 8.15
CA LYS A 43 -1.30 -15.48 7.97
C LYS A 43 -0.95 -14.75 6.67
N LEU A 44 -0.09 -13.76 6.78
CA LEU A 44 0.41 -12.90 5.72
C LEU A 44 1.84 -13.31 5.34
N SER A 45 2.16 -13.16 4.07
CA SER A 45 3.53 -13.31 3.59
C SER A 45 3.76 -12.32 2.47
N PHE A 46 5.00 -11.85 2.30
CA PHE A 46 5.33 -10.99 1.18
C PHE A 46 4.97 -11.67 -0.15
N ALA A 47 4.36 -10.90 -1.04
CA ALA A 47 4.07 -11.35 -2.38
C ALA A 47 5.38 -11.42 -3.19
N SER A 48 5.49 -12.44 -4.05
CA SER A 48 6.65 -12.61 -4.91
C SER A 48 6.72 -11.52 -5.99
N GLU A 49 7.91 -11.32 -6.55
CA GLU A 49 8.14 -10.47 -7.72
C GLU A 49 7.15 -10.74 -8.86
N GLN A 50 6.95 -12.00 -9.22
CA GLN A 50 6.03 -12.40 -10.28
C GLN A 50 4.60 -11.91 -10.03
N ARG A 51 4.16 -11.94 -8.76
CA ARG A 51 2.84 -11.42 -8.37
C ARG A 51 2.81 -9.91 -8.42
N MET A 52 3.86 -9.23 -7.96
CA MET A 52 3.95 -7.77 -8.05
C MET A 52 3.88 -7.30 -9.51
N LYS A 53 4.59 -7.97 -10.42
CA LYS A 53 4.52 -7.68 -11.85
C LYS A 53 3.14 -7.98 -12.43
N LYS A 54 2.51 -9.09 -12.03
CA LYS A 54 1.17 -9.48 -12.49
C LYS A 54 0.08 -8.50 -12.06
N TYR A 55 0.08 -8.11 -10.79
CA TYR A 55 -1.02 -7.33 -10.20
C TYR A 55 -0.77 -5.82 -10.26
N LEU A 56 0.47 -5.38 -10.07
CA LEU A 56 0.81 -3.96 -10.02
C LEU A 56 1.62 -3.49 -11.23
N GLY A 57 2.12 -4.40 -12.08
CA GLY A 57 3.00 -4.05 -13.20
C GLY A 57 4.40 -3.57 -12.77
N LEU A 58 4.80 -3.81 -11.52
CA LEU A 58 6.05 -3.30 -10.92
C LEU A 58 7.08 -4.41 -10.67
N LEU A 59 8.35 -4.04 -10.65
CA LEU A 59 9.48 -4.89 -10.23
C LEU A 59 9.70 -4.81 -8.70
N PRO A 60 10.52 -5.66 -8.08
CA PRO A 60 10.85 -5.58 -6.65
C PRO A 60 11.69 -4.35 -6.30
N GLY A 61 11.70 -3.93 -5.02
CA GLY A 61 12.19 -2.60 -4.61
C GLY A 61 11.28 -1.46 -5.08
N SER A 62 10.13 -1.87 -5.58
CA SER A 62 9.24 -1.26 -6.55
C SER A 62 7.90 -0.69 -6.11
N VAL A 63 7.60 -0.82 -4.81
CA VAL A 63 6.19 -0.93 -4.42
C VAL A 63 5.58 0.45 -4.34
N SER A 64 4.64 0.74 -5.24
CA SER A 64 3.93 2.00 -5.30
C SER A 64 2.44 1.75 -5.51
N PRO A 65 1.54 2.51 -4.84
CA PRO A 65 0.10 2.38 -5.05
C PRO A 65 -0.34 2.80 -6.45
N PHE A 66 0.49 3.55 -7.18
CA PHE A 66 0.16 3.91 -8.56
C PHE A 66 0.20 2.70 -9.51
N GLY A 67 0.78 1.57 -9.10
CA GLY A 67 0.69 0.31 -9.84
C GLY A 67 -0.74 -0.25 -9.96
N LEU A 68 -1.70 0.24 -9.16
CA LEU A 68 -3.10 -0.20 -9.24
C LEU A 68 -3.74 0.07 -10.59
N ILE A 69 -3.22 1.01 -11.39
CA ILE A 69 -3.68 1.23 -12.78
C ILE A 69 -3.53 -0.04 -13.64
N ASN A 70 -2.61 -0.93 -13.26
CA ASN A 70 -2.35 -2.20 -13.94
C ASN A 70 -3.21 -3.34 -13.40
N ASP A 71 -3.89 -3.16 -12.26
CA ASP A 71 -4.76 -4.15 -11.64
C ASP A 71 -6.17 -4.12 -12.27
N ILE A 72 -6.26 -4.50 -13.54
CA ILE A 72 -7.51 -4.42 -14.34
C ILE A 72 -8.68 -5.16 -13.66
N LYS A 73 -8.37 -6.25 -12.96
CA LYS A 73 -9.37 -7.09 -12.28
C LYS A 73 -9.66 -6.64 -10.84
N LYS A 74 -8.96 -5.61 -10.35
CA LYS A 74 -9.15 -5.04 -9.01
C LYS A 74 -8.97 -6.09 -7.91
N GLU A 75 -8.00 -6.98 -8.11
CA GLU A 75 -7.73 -8.12 -7.22
C GLU A 75 -6.93 -7.72 -5.96
N VAL A 76 -6.29 -6.54 -5.97
CA VAL A 76 -5.54 -6.00 -4.84
C VAL A 76 -6.47 -5.23 -3.91
N HIS A 77 -6.51 -5.62 -2.64
CA HIS A 77 -7.21 -4.89 -1.59
C HIS A 77 -6.22 -4.01 -0.80
N LEU A 78 -6.61 -2.77 -0.53
CA LEU A 78 -5.73 -1.80 0.14
C LEU A 78 -6.05 -1.67 1.62
N PHE A 79 -4.99 -1.58 2.42
CA PHE A 79 -5.06 -1.19 3.82
C PHE A 79 -4.25 0.08 4.00
N ILE A 80 -4.91 1.15 4.46
CA ILE A 80 -4.30 2.47 4.59
C ILE A 80 -4.26 2.83 6.07
N ASP A 81 -3.09 3.19 6.60
CA ASP A 81 -2.96 3.73 7.95
C ASP A 81 -3.84 4.97 8.09
N GLU A 82 -4.76 4.95 9.04
CA GLU A 82 -5.68 6.07 9.26
C GLU A 82 -4.96 7.36 9.68
N ASN A 83 -3.75 7.25 10.24
CA ASN A 83 -2.94 8.41 10.60
C ASN A 83 -2.55 9.26 9.38
N LEU A 84 -2.50 8.65 8.19
CA LEU A 84 -2.23 9.38 6.94
C LEU A 84 -3.35 10.36 6.58
N LYS A 85 -4.56 10.23 7.15
CA LYS A 85 -5.64 11.21 6.96
C LYS A 85 -5.29 12.59 7.52
N ASN A 86 -4.38 12.64 8.50
CA ASN A 86 -3.93 13.89 9.11
C ASN A 86 -2.86 14.60 8.25
N SER A 87 -2.31 13.91 7.25
CA SER A 87 -1.31 14.45 6.33
C SER A 87 -1.96 15.29 5.23
N LYS A 88 -1.52 16.55 5.09
CA LYS A 88 -1.97 17.41 3.98
C LYS A 88 -1.47 16.87 2.63
N THR A 89 -0.21 16.48 2.57
CA THR A 89 0.40 15.83 1.41
C THR A 89 1.14 14.58 1.82
N ILE A 90 1.09 13.59 0.94
CA ILE A 90 1.81 12.33 1.08
C ILE A 90 2.74 12.16 -0.11
N SER A 91 3.80 11.39 0.09
CA SER A 91 4.77 11.11 -0.95
C SER A 91 5.11 9.64 -1.02
N PHE A 92 5.26 9.16 -2.24
CA PHE A 92 5.63 7.78 -2.52
C PHE A 92 6.94 7.75 -3.31
N HIS A 93 7.80 6.79 -2.99
CA HIS A 93 8.97 6.48 -3.80
C HIS A 93 8.53 5.80 -5.10
N PRO A 94 8.87 6.34 -6.27
CA PRO A 94 8.51 5.78 -7.57
C PRO A 94 9.73 5.11 -8.20
N ASN A 95 10.14 3.96 -7.67
CA ASN A 95 10.77 2.84 -8.40
C ASN A 95 12.05 3.05 -9.22
N ILE A 96 12.54 4.26 -9.22
CA ILE A 96 13.81 4.75 -9.68
C ILE A 96 14.07 5.83 -8.62
N ASN A 97 15.14 5.75 -7.85
CA ASN A 97 15.45 6.69 -6.75
C ASN A 97 15.73 8.14 -7.22
N THR A 98 15.10 8.60 -8.31
CA THR A 98 15.37 9.86 -9.02
C THR A 98 14.22 10.88 -8.96
N ALA A 99 13.02 10.49 -8.47
CA ALA A 99 11.92 11.41 -8.23
C ALA A 99 11.08 10.97 -7.04
N SER A 100 10.29 11.86 -6.44
CA SER A 100 9.25 11.52 -5.46
C SER A 100 7.95 12.17 -5.94
N LEU A 101 6.87 11.40 -6.03
CA LEU A 101 5.57 11.99 -6.35
C LEU A 101 4.94 12.49 -5.04
N VAL A 102 4.75 13.80 -4.95
CA VAL A 102 4.00 14.43 -3.85
C VAL A 102 2.59 14.73 -4.33
N ILE A 103 1.60 14.22 -3.61
CA ILE A 103 0.18 14.47 -3.90
C ILE A 103 -0.58 14.79 -2.62
N THR A 104 -1.72 15.46 -2.74
CA THR A 104 -2.59 15.61 -1.57
C THR A 104 -3.18 14.26 -1.18
N PHE A 105 -3.39 14.03 0.11
CA PHE A 105 -4.02 12.78 0.57
C PHE A 105 -5.43 12.61 -0.03
N ASN A 106 -6.17 13.71 -0.24
CA ASN A 106 -7.47 13.66 -0.87
C ASN A 106 -7.41 13.21 -2.33
N ASP A 107 -6.45 13.71 -3.11
CA ASP A 107 -6.28 13.29 -4.51
C ASP A 107 -5.77 11.86 -4.62
N PHE A 108 -4.99 11.40 -3.63
CA PHE A 108 -4.64 9.98 -3.51
C PHE A 108 -5.88 9.10 -3.33
N LEU A 109 -6.81 9.48 -2.45
CA LEU A 109 -8.06 8.74 -2.28
C LEU A 109 -8.93 8.78 -3.55
N LYS A 110 -8.97 9.90 -4.27
CA LYS A 110 -9.64 9.96 -5.58
C LYS A 110 -9.00 9.02 -6.58
N PHE A 111 -7.67 8.93 -6.62
CA PHE A 111 -6.94 7.98 -7.47
C PHE A 111 -7.34 6.53 -7.18
N ILE A 112 -7.36 6.10 -5.90
CA ILE A 112 -7.79 4.74 -5.54
C ILE A 112 -9.24 4.49 -5.96
N LYS A 113 -10.13 5.45 -5.69
CA LYS A 113 -11.55 5.36 -6.10
C LYS A 113 -11.71 5.22 -7.60
N ASN A 114 -10.91 5.94 -8.39
CA ASN A 114 -10.93 5.85 -9.86
C ASN A 114 -10.39 4.50 -10.37
N CYS A 115 -9.40 3.91 -9.69
CA CYS A 115 -8.96 2.53 -9.98
C CYS A 115 -10.07 1.51 -9.67
N GLY A 116 -10.88 1.79 -8.65
CA GLY A 116 -12.01 0.97 -8.24
C GLY A 116 -11.62 -0.21 -7.34
N ASN A 117 -10.37 -0.24 -6.87
CA ASN A 117 -9.92 -1.18 -5.85
C ASN A 117 -10.59 -0.90 -4.51
N LEU A 118 -10.91 -1.96 -3.77
CA LEU A 118 -11.39 -1.84 -2.41
C LEU A 118 -10.26 -1.39 -1.49
N TYR A 119 -10.58 -0.50 -0.55
CA TYR A 119 -9.66 -0.06 0.48
C TYR A 119 -10.37 0.06 1.82
N GLU A 120 -9.64 -0.18 2.90
CA GLU A 120 -10.07 0.11 4.26
C GLU A 120 -8.98 0.83 5.05
N PHE A 121 -9.43 1.61 6.04
CA PHE A 121 -8.53 2.28 6.97
C PHE A 121 -8.26 1.38 8.16
N ILE A 122 -7.00 1.30 8.56
CA ILE A 122 -6.58 0.55 9.72
C ILE A 122 -5.83 1.45 10.68
N ASP A 123 -6.04 1.21 11.97
CA ASP A 123 -5.25 1.82 13.01
C ASP A 123 -3.96 1.01 13.21
N LEU A 124 -2.83 1.63 12.86
CA LEU A 124 -1.48 1.10 13.08
C LEU A 124 -0.78 1.81 14.24
N SER A 125 -1.52 2.38 15.19
CA SER A 125 -0.93 2.93 16.41
C SER A 125 -0.29 1.81 17.22
N GLU A 126 0.99 1.98 17.59
CA GLU A 126 1.66 1.07 18.51
C GLU A 126 0.88 1.06 19.84
N LYS A 127 0.50 -0.13 20.30
CA LYS A 127 0.05 -0.35 21.68
C LYS A 127 1.21 -0.91 22.49
#